data_AF-A0A3R7FH82-F1
#
_entry.id   AF-A0A3R7FH82-F1
#
_cell.length_a   1.000
_cell.length_b   1.000
_cell.length_c   1.000
_cell.angle_alpha   90.00
_cell.angle_beta   90.00
_cell.angle_gamma   90.00
#
_symmetry.space_group_name_H-M   'P 1'
#
loop_
_entity.id
_entity.type
_entity.pdbx_description
1 polymer ?
#
loop_
_entity_poly.entity_id
_entity_poly.type
_entity_poly.pdbx_seq_one_letter_code
_entity_poly.pdbx_strand_id
1 'polypeptide(L)' 'MKTGGKSLKYKITLKQRKELETKMAKVFKENLKGLSAELQKILLDDLVTAFQNRINVLIRAQERSY' A
#
# COMPACT_ATOMS: atom_id res chain seq x y z
N MET A 1 -20.25 5.78 23.00
CA MET A 1 -19.45 4.94 22.05
C MET A 1 -20.28 4.63 20.81
N LYS A 2 -19.60 4.44 19.66
CA LYS A 2 -20.09 4.23 18.28
C LYS A 2 -19.96 5.45 17.34
N THR A 3 -18.74 5.97 17.20
CA THR A 3 -18.33 6.54 15.90
C THR A 3 -17.80 5.38 15.07
N GLY A 4 -18.69 4.70 14.34
CA GLY A 4 -18.28 3.76 13.30
C GLY A 4 -17.47 4.54 12.28
N GLY A 5 -16.14 4.41 12.34
CA GLY A 5 -15.23 5.05 11.40
C GLY A 5 -15.64 4.65 9.99
N LYS A 6 -16.06 5.63 9.18
CA LYS A 6 -16.41 5.44 7.77
C LYS A 6 -15.35 4.55 7.12
N SER A 7 -15.80 3.41 6.61
CA SER A 7 -14.97 2.45 5.86
C SER A 7 -14.17 3.20 4.80
N LEU A 8 -12.88 2.89 4.70
CA LEU A 8 -11.90 3.53 3.80
C LEU A 8 -12.46 3.58 2.37
N LYS A 9 -12.82 4.78 1.89
CA LYS A 9 -13.43 4.99 0.57
C LYS A 9 -12.48 4.63 -0.59
N TYR A 10 -11.17 4.61 -0.35
CA TYR A 10 -10.14 4.37 -1.37
C TYR A 10 -9.43 3.04 -1.10
N LYS A 11 -10.21 1.97 -1.16
CA LYS A 11 -9.68 0.61 -1.07
C LYS A 11 -9.11 0.22 -2.43
N ILE A 12 -7.79 -0.01 -2.52
CA ILE A 12 -7.22 -0.63 -3.72
C ILE A 12 -7.84 -2.01 -3.90
N THR A 13 -8.21 -2.35 -5.13
CA THR A 13 -8.71 -3.69 -5.44
C THR A 13 -7.58 -4.71 -5.31
N LEU A 14 -7.94 -5.99 -5.13
CA LEU A 14 -6.94 -7.07 -5.12
C LEU A 14 -6.12 -7.12 -6.41
N LYS A 15 -6.74 -6.81 -7.56
CA LYS A 15 -6.05 -6.74 -8.86
C LYS A 15 -5.01 -5.62 -8.87
N GLN A 16 -5.39 -4.41 -8.48
CA GLN A 16 -4.47 -3.26 -8.39
C GLN A 16 -3.33 -3.51 -7.39
N ARG A 17 -3.62 -4.17 -6.27
CA ARG A 17 -2.61 -4.57 -5.28
C ARG A 17 -1.54 -5.46 -5.92
N LYS A 18 -1.95 -6.55 -6.58
CA LYS A 18 -1.03 -7.47 -7.28
C LYS A 18 -0.23 -6.78 -8.38
N GLU A 19 -0.86 -5.89 -9.15
CA GLU A 19 -0.16 -5.09 -10.16
C GLU A 19 0.91 -4.18 -9.53
N LEU A 20 0.60 -3.56 -8.39
CA LEU A 20 1.55 -2.69 -7.69
C LEU A 20 2.71 -3.48 -7.09
N GLU A 21 2.44 -4.62 -6.44
CA GLU A 21 3.47 -5.54 -5.95
C GLU A 21 4.41 -5.97 -7.09
N THR A 22 3.85 -6.34 -8.24
CA THR A 22 4.63 -6.74 -9.44
C THR A 22 5.51 -5.58 -9.95
N LYS A 23 4.96 -4.36 -10.01
CA LYS A 23 5.70 -3.17 -10.44
C LYS A 23 6.83 -2.82 -9.47
N MET A 24 6.56 -2.86 -8.16
CA MET A 24 7.57 -2.62 -7.13
C MET A 24 8.67 -3.67 -7.16
N ALA A 25 8.31 -4.95 -7.29
CA ALA A 25 9.29 -6.04 -7.41
C ALA A 25 10.20 -5.85 -8.64
N LYS A 26 9.64 -5.40 -9.76
CA LYS A 26 10.42 -5.11 -10.97
C LYS A 26 11.37 -3.93 -10.78
N VAL A 27 10.91 -2.84 -10.17
CA VAL A 27 11.72 -1.62 -9.95
C VAL A 27 12.84 -1.87 -8.94
N PHE A 28 12.54 -2.53 -7.84
CA PHE A 28 13.50 -2.76 -6.75
C PHE A 28 14.25 -4.09 -6.86
N LYS A 29 14.15 -4.80 -7.99
CA LYS A 29 14.71 -6.15 -8.18
C LYS A 29 16.15 -6.26 -7.68
N GLU A 30 17.01 -5.32 -8.04
CA GLU A 30 18.43 -5.31 -7.66
C GLU A 30 18.61 -5.05 -6.17
N ASN A 31 17.84 -4.14 -5.58
CA ASN A 31 17.85 -3.85 -4.15
C ASN A 31 17.37 -5.04 -3.30
N LEU A 32 16.49 -5.87 -3.87
CA LEU A 32 15.88 -7.02 -3.19
C LEU A 32 16.74 -8.29 -3.26
N LYS A 33 17.80 -8.35 -4.09
CA LYS A 33 18.62 -9.55 -4.30
C LYS A 33 19.24 -10.14 -3.03
N GLY A 34 19.54 -9.30 -2.04
CA GLY A 34 20.12 -9.75 -0.77
C GLY A 34 19.12 -10.37 0.21
N LEU A 35 17.82 -10.29 -0.09
CA LEU A 35 16.75 -10.82 0.77
C LEU A 35 16.32 -12.22 0.31
N SER A 36 15.94 -13.06 1.27
CA SER A 36 15.26 -14.33 0.97
C SER A 36 13.93 -14.06 0.26
N ALA A 37 13.41 -15.05 -0.47
CA ALA A 37 12.13 -14.91 -1.17
C ALA A 37 10.97 -14.55 -0.21
N GLU A 38 11.00 -15.07 1.02
CA GLU A 38 10.03 -14.73 2.06
C GLU A 38 10.13 -13.26 2.48
N LEU A 39 11.35 -12.77 2.76
CA LEU A 39 11.58 -11.37 3.12
C LEU A 39 11.25 -10.40 1.98
N GLN A 40 11.51 -10.79 0.73
CA GLN A 40 11.08 -10.01 -0.44
C GLN A 40 9.55 -9.88 -0.49
N LYS A 41 8.84 -10.98 -0.25
CA LYS A 41 7.37 -10.99 -0.25
C LYS A 41 6.81 -10.12 0.88
N ILE A 42 7.35 -10.24 2.09
CA ILE A 42 6.95 -9.42 3.24
C ILE A 42 7.17 -7.93 2.93
N LEU A 43 8.37 -7.56 2.47
CA LEU A 43 8.69 -6.18 2.17
C LEU A 43 7.80 -5.59 1.07
N LEU A 44 7.52 -6.34 0.00
CA LEU A 44 6.64 -5.87 -1.07
C LEU A 44 5.20 -5.67 -0.58
N ASP A 45 4.68 -6.58 0.25
CA ASP A 45 3.35 -6.44 0.85
C ASP A 45 3.26 -5.20 1.76
N ASP A 46 4.29 -5.00 2.60
CA ASP A 46 4.39 -3.86 3.51
C ASP A 46 4.46 -2.53 2.75
N LEU A 47 5.26 -2.46 1.68
CA LEU A 47 5.36 -1.26 0.83
C LEU A 47 4.01 -0.90 0.20
N VAL A 48 3.26 -1.89 -0.29
CA VAL A 48 1.94 -1.64 -0.88
C VAL A 48 0.93 -1.21 0.18
N THR A 49 0.96 -1.81 1.37
CA THR A 49 0.13 -1.40 2.51
C THR A 49 0.46 0.03 2.95
N ALA A 50 1.73 0.37 3.11
CA ALA A 50 2.18 1.71 3.49
C ALA A 50 1.77 2.76 2.45
N PHE A 51 1.92 2.44 1.16
CA PHE A 51 1.50 3.30 0.06
C PHE A 51 -0.02 3.56 0.11
N GLN A 52 -0.82 2.51 0.27
CA GLN A 52 -2.28 2.64 0.40
C GLN A 52 -2.66 3.49 1.62
N ASN A 53 -2.01 3.26 2.77
CA ASN A 53 -2.24 4.04 3.97
C ASN A 53 -1.94 5.53 3.74
N ARG A 54 -0.84 5.84 3.05
CA ARG A 54 -0.47 7.23 2.77
C ARG A 54 -1.47 7.93 1.85
N ILE A 55 -1.95 7.27 0.80
CA ILE A 55 -3.02 7.80 -0.06
C ILE A 55 -4.26 8.14 0.77
N ASN A 56 -4.71 7.21 1.63
CA ASN A 56 -5.87 7.44 2.47
C ASN A 56 -5.70 8.63 3.43
N VAL A 57 -4.52 8.77 4.03
CA VAL A 57 -4.22 9.91 4.92
C VAL A 57 -4.24 11.23 4.14
N LEU A 58 -3.61 11.29 2.97
CA LEU A 58 -3.54 12.51 2.16
C LEU A 58 -4.90 12.92 1.63
N ILE A 59 -5.72 11.98 1.15
CA ILE A 59 -7.09 12.30 0.70
C ILE A 59 -7.92 12.86 1.86
N ARG A 60 -7.84 12.24 3.04
CA ARG A 60 -8.54 12.75 4.24
C ARG A 60 -8.06 14.13 4.67
N ALA A 61 -6.77 14.43 4.50
CA ALA A 61 -6.24 15.76 4.79
C ALA A 61 -6.77 16.79 3.80
N GLN A 62 -6.85 16.44 2.51
CA GLN A 62 -7.42 17.28 1.46
C GLN A 62 -8.91 17.57 1.71
N GLU A 63 -9.71 16.55 2.02
CA GLU A 63 -11.15 16.68 2.31
C GLU A 63 -11.44 17.56 3.53
N ARG A 64 -10.52 17.66 4.50
CA ARG A 64 -10.66 18.53 5.69
C ARG A 64 -10.16 19.95 5.47
N SER A 65 -9.42 20.19 4.39
CA SER A 65 -8.86 21.50 4.07
C SER A 65 -9.81 22.32 3.17
N TYR A 66 -10.95 21.75 2.79
CA TYR A 66 -12.06 22.38 2.08
C TYR A 66 -13.32 22.42 2.94
#